data_AF-A0A4Q2RTW2-F1
#
_entry.id   AF-A0A4Q2RTW2-F1
#
_cell.length_a   1.000
_cell.length_b   1.000
_cell.length_c   1.000
_cell.angle_alpha   90.00
_cell.angle_beta   90.00
_cell.angle_gamma   90.00
#
_symmetry.space_group_name_H-M   'P 1'
#
loop_
_entity.id
_entity.type
_entity.pdbx_description
1 polymer ?
#
loop_
_entity_poly.entity_id
_entity_poly.type
_entity_poly.pdbx_seq_one_letter_code
_entity_poly.pdbx_strand_id
1 'polypeptide(L)' 'MTTDALDPGPDGNYPHMPRNPDGSLDTARMPIGLRRQRTPEGDTVLIDVEPTLLDGRRVTDAVPANQED' A
#
# COMPACT_ATOMS: atom_id res chain seq x y z
N MET A 1 4.94 10.91 18.02
CA MET A 1 4.33 9.70 17.46
C MET A 1 4.24 9.90 15.96
N THR A 2 4.73 8.96 15.16
CA THR A 2 4.56 9.00 13.70
C THR A 2 3.13 8.54 13.41
N THR A 3 2.41 9.28 12.58
CA THR A 3 1.08 8.91 12.14
C THR A 3 1.17 7.75 11.14
N ASP A 4 0.43 6.65 11.37
CA ASP A 4 0.42 5.54 10.42
C ASP A 4 -0.37 5.93 9.17
N ALA A 5 0.16 5.55 8.00
CA ALA A 5 -0.54 5.72 6.73
C ALA A 5 -1.86 4.94 6.67
N LEU A 6 -1.95 3.84 7.43
CA LEU A 6 -3.10 2.94 7.48
C LEU A 6 -4.00 3.16 8.71
N ASP A 7 -3.76 4.22 9.49
CA ASP A 7 -4.66 4.61 10.59
C ASP A 7 -5.97 5.16 10.02
N PRO A 8 -7.14 4.57 10.37
CA PRO A 8 -8.42 5.12 9.98
C PRO A 8 -8.74 6.38 10.80
N GLY A 9 -9.31 7.37 10.12
CA GLY A 9 -9.94 8.53 10.75
C GLY A 9 -11.26 8.16 11.44
N PRO A 10 -11.86 9.10 12.19
CA PRO A 10 -13.10 8.86 12.92
C PRO A 10 -14.30 8.46 12.05
N ASP A 11 -14.24 8.77 10.75
CA ASP A 11 -15.24 8.46 9.72
C ASP A 11 -14.93 7.17 8.96
N GLY A 12 -13.85 6.45 9.32
CA GLY A 12 -13.41 5.23 8.64
C GLY A 12 -12.62 5.48 7.36
N ASN A 13 -12.34 6.74 7.00
CA ASN A 13 -11.46 7.07 5.88
C ASN A 13 -9.99 6.95 6.29
N TYR A 14 -9.07 6.93 5.31
CA TYR A 14 -7.63 6.88 5.56
C TYR A 14 -6.97 8.23 5.20
N PRO A 15 -6.98 9.22 6.11
CA PRO A 15 -6.51 10.58 5.81
C PRO A 15 -5.00 10.67 5.61
N HIS A 16 -4.23 9.73 6.16
CA HIS A 16 -2.77 9.72 6.11
C HIS A 16 -2.20 8.81 5.02
N MET A 17 -3.07 8.10 4.29
CA MET A 17 -2.67 7.26 3.17
C MET A 17 -2.03 8.14 2.07
N PRO A 18 -0.80 7.81 1.63
CA PRO A 18 -0.12 8.53 0.57
C PRO A 18 -0.92 8.52 -0.74
N ARG A 19 -1.29 9.70 -1.22
CA ARG A 19 -1.97 9.88 -2.51
C ARG A 19 -1.19 10.83 -3.40
N ASN A 20 -1.26 10.58 -4.71
CA ASN A 20 -0.84 11.49 -5.75
C ASN A 20 -1.81 12.69 -5.84
N PRO A 21 -1.43 13.78 -6.52
CA PRO A 21 -2.32 14.94 -6.70
C PRO A 21 -3.65 14.63 -7.41
N ASP A 22 -3.69 13.58 -8.21
CA ASP A 22 -4.89 13.09 -8.90
C ASP A 22 -5.80 12.22 -8.00
N GLY A 23 -5.41 11.98 -6.75
CA GLY A 23 -6.13 11.18 -5.78
C GLY A 23 -5.83 9.67 -5.81
N SER A 24 -5.03 9.20 -6.77
CA SER A 24 -4.58 7.81 -6.83
C SER A 24 -3.56 7.47 -5.73
N LEU A 25 -3.39 6.19 -5.44
CA LEU A 25 -2.40 5.73 -4.46
C LEU A 25 -0.99 6.10 -4.92
N ASP A 26 -0.21 6.73 -4.02
CA ASP A 26 1.21 6.96 -4.28
C ASP A 26 1.99 5.67 -4.03
N THR A 27 2.23 4.92 -5.11
CA THR A 27 2.89 3.60 -5.07
C THR A 27 4.40 3.67 -4.79
N ALA A 28 5.00 4.86 -4.86
CA ALA A 28 6.40 5.05 -4.49
C ALA A 28 6.56 5.06 -2.96
N ARG A 29 5.60 5.67 -2.24
CA ARG A 29 5.55 5.68 -0.77
C ARG A 29 4.81 4.48 -0.18
N MET A 30 3.84 3.92 -0.91
CA MET A 30 3.08 2.72 -0.53
C MET A 30 3.19 1.67 -1.64
N PRO A 31 4.28 0.89 -1.69
CA PRO A 31 4.50 -0.08 -2.74
C PRO A 31 3.45 -1.18 -2.74
N ILE A 32 2.99 -1.54 -3.94
CA ILE A 32 2.01 -2.60 -4.20
C ILE A 32 2.51 -3.53 -5.31
N GLY A 33 1.91 -4.71 -5.41
CA GLY A 33 2.16 -5.68 -6.47
C GLY A 33 3.37 -6.59 -6.25
N LEU A 34 3.70 -7.37 -7.28
CA LEU A 34 4.76 -8.38 -7.20
C LEU A 34 6.15 -7.75 -7.15
N ARG A 35 6.94 -8.16 -6.16
CA ARG A 35 8.34 -7.77 -5.97
C ARG A 35 9.22 -8.97 -5.75
N ARG A 36 10.46 -8.84 -6.21
CA ARG A 36 11.52 -9.83 -5.94
C ARG A 36 12.14 -9.54 -4.59
N GLN A 37 12.17 -10.54 -3.73
CA GLN A 37 12.87 -10.48 -2.44
C GLN A 37 13.87 -11.63 -2.36
N ARG A 38 15.05 -11.33 -1.78
CA ARG A 38 16.04 -12.35 -1.47
C ARG A 38 15.76 -12.95 -0.10
N THR A 39 15.69 -14.28 -0.02
CA THR A 39 15.53 -14.99 1.25
C THR A 39 16.85 -15.00 2.03
N PRO A 40 16.81 -15.23 3.36
CA PRO A 40 18.03 -15.42 4.16
C PRO A 40 18.97 -16.52 3.63
N GLU A 41 18.41 -17.54 2.99
CA GLU A 41 19.11 -18.69 2.40
C GLU A 41 19.76 -18.36 1.04
N GLY A 42 19.42 -17.20 0.46
CA GLY A 42 20.03 -16.67 -0.76
C GLY A 42 19.19 -16.82 -2.02
N ASP A 43 18.02 -17.47 -1.95
CA ASP A 43 17.08 -17.64 -3.06
C ASP A 43 16.35 -16.33 -3.40
N THR A 44 15.83 -16.24 -4.63
CA THR A 44 14.95 -15.13 -5.04
C THR A 44 13.52 -15.62 -5.13
N VAL A 45 12.62 -14.99 -4.38
CA VAL A 45 11.19 -15.26 -4.41
C VAL A 45 10.42 -14.06 -4.94
N LEU A 46 9.25 -14.31 -5.52
CA LEU A 46 8.27 -13.28 -5.82
C LEU A 46 7.29 -13.20 -4.66
N ILE A 47 7.09 -11.99 -4.14
CA ILE A 47 6.10 -11.69 -3.10
C ILE A 47 5.17 -10.60 -3.59
N ASP A 48 3.89 -10.71 -3.29
CA ASP A 48 2.94 -9.61 -3.46
C ASP A 48 3.01 -8.74 -2.20
N VAL A 49 3.41 -7.48 -2.34
CA VAL A 49 3.63 -6.58 -1.18
C VAL A 49 2.43 -5.68 -0.88
N GLU A 50 1.25 -6.01 -1.40
CA GLU A 50 0.05 -5.19 -1.18
C GLU A 50 -0.39 -5.18 0.29
N PRO A 51 -0.38 -4.01 0.97
CA PRO A 51 -0.84 -3.90 2.34
C PRO A 51 -2.36 -4.11 2.45
N THR A 52 -2.78 -4.62 3.61
CA THR A 52 -4.19 -4.71 3.99
C THR A 52 -4.54 -3.61 4.97
N LEU A 53 -5.73 -3.05 4.80
CA LEU A 53 -6.36 -2.14 5.74
C LEU A 53 -6.76 -2.86 7.04
N LEU A 54 -7.07 -2.07 8.08
CA LEU A 54 -7.53 -2.61 9.38
C LEU A 54 -8.80 -3.46 9.25
N ASP A 55 -9.65 -3.17 8.26
CA ASP A 55 -10.88 -3.92 7.96
C ASP A 55 -10.65 -5.15 7.07
N GLY A 56 -9.40 -5.43 6.70
CA GLY A 56 -8.99 -6.56 5.87
C GLY A 56 -9.09 -6.33 4.36
N ARG A 57 -9.58 -5.18 3.89
CA ARG A 57 -9.55 -4.84 2.46
C ARG A 57 -8.14 -4.54 1.99
N ARG A 58 -7.89 -4.67 0.68
CA ARG A 58 -6.62 -4.21 0.10
C ARG A 58 -6.60 -2.68 0.03
N VAL A 59 -5.42 -2.09 0.08
CA VAL A 59 -5.29 -0.63 -0.08
C VAL A 59 -5.85 -0.14 -1.42
N THR A 60 -5.73 -0.95 -2.49
CA THR A 60 -6.25 -0.62 -3.82
C THR A 60 -7.78 -0.65 -3.91
N ASP A 61 -8.46 -1.38 -3.02
CA ASP A 61 -9.92 -1.37 -2.91
C ASP A 61 -10.44 -0.04 -2.34
N ALA A 62 -9.63 0.64 -1.51
CA ALA A 62 -9.98 1.91 -0.89
C ALA A 62 -9.50 3.12 -1.70
N VAL A 63 -8.31 3.03 -2.29
CA VAL A 63 -7.72 4.06 -3.14
C VAL A 63 -7.09 3.38 -4.35
N PRO A 64 -7.66 3.55 -5.56
CA PRO A 64 -7.11 2.92 -6.75
C PRO A 64 -5.70 3.44 -7.02
N ALA A 65 -4.81 2.52 -7.40
CA ALA A 65 -3.50 2.91 -7.92
C ALA A 65 -3.63 3.24 -9.41
N ASN A 66 -3.06 4.36 -9.83
CA ASN A 66 -2.83 4.59 -11.25
C ASN A 66 -1.70 3.64 -11.65
N GLN A 67 -2.07 2.52 -12.27
CA GLN A 67 -1.10 1.66 -12.92
C GLN A 67 -0.67 2.39 -14.20
N GLU A 68 0.45 3.13 -14.11
CA GLU A 68 1.20 3.47 -15.32
C GLU A 68 1.74 2.13 -15.87
N ASP A 69 1.15 1.68 -16.98
CA ASP A 69 1.53 0.50 -17.76
C ASP A 69 2.94 0.67 -18.37
#